data_AF-A0A7J4JMW2-F1
#
_entry.id   AF-A0A7J4JMW2-F1
#
_cell.length_a   1.000
_cell.length_b   1.000
_cell.length_c   1.000
_cell.angle_alpha   90.00
_cell.angle_beta   90.00
_cell.angle_gamma   90.00
#
_symmetry.space_group_name_H-M   'P 1'
#
loop_
_entity.id
_entity.type
_entity.pdbx_description
1 polymer ?
#
loop_
_entity_poly.entity_id
_entity_poly.type
_entity_poly.pdbx_seq_one_letter_code
_entity_poly.pdbx_strand_id
1 'polypeptide(L)'
;MELTTATSGLYSERVRTRPEIIRLMKGAILRKDLPDFLELTMRESSHMHAVMLDSFPPIMYLNDVSREIMWSIHEFNKSKGKICAGYTFDAGPNAHVYTVEKYANEVERMLRGISGVQKTIVCRSGNGPRKLSDMYALF
;
A
#
# COMPACT_ATOMS: atom_id res chain seq x y z
N MET A 1 -9.73 6.75 13.84
CA MET A 1 -10.57 7.15 12.68
C MET A 1 -11.61 8.18 13.08
N GLU A 2 -12.30 8.02 14.22
CA GLU A 2 -13.32 8.97 14.71
C GLU A 2 -12.77 10.40 14.85
N LEU A 3 -11.55 10.55 15.39
CA LEU A 3 -10.87 11.85 15.46
C LEU A 3 -10.74 12.51 14.08
N THR A 4 -10.29 11.75 13.07
CA THR A 4 -10.16 12.23 11.69
C THR A 4 -11.48 12.65 11.11
N THR A 5 -12.53 11.84 11.31
CA THR A 5 -13.89 12.19 10.89
C THR A 5 -14.38 13.49 11.54
N ALA A 6 -14.04 13.70 12.81
CA ALA A 6 -14.50 14.86 13.58
C ALA A 6 -13.71 16.14 13.30
N THR A 7 -12.43 16.04 12.89
CA THR A 7 -11.51 17.19 12.93
C THR A 7 -10.77 17.48 11.63
N SER A 8 -10.67 16.55 10.69
CA SER A 8 -10.00 16.80 9.41
C SER A 8 -10.97 17.45 8.41
N GLY A 9 -10.63 18.65 7.95
CA GLY A 9 -11.35 19.32 6.86
C GLY A 9 -11.24 18.56 5.53
N LEU A 10 -10.12 17.89 5.30
CA LEU A 10 -9.87 17.08 4.10
C LEU A 10 -10.68 15.76 4.07
N TYR A 11 -11.15 15.27 5.21
CA TYR A 11 -11.87 13.99 5.28
C TYR A 11 -13.17 13.99 4.46
N SER A 12 -13.87 15.11 4.42
CA SER A 12 -15.11 15.27 3.65
C SER A 12 -14.89 14.99 2.15
N GLU A 13 -13.82 15.55 1.59
CA GLU A 13 -13.40 15.35 0.20
C GLU A 13 -12.97 13.89 -0.07
N ARG A 14 -12.27 13.27 0.90
CA ARG A 14 -11.91 11.85 0.83
C ARG A 14 -13.12 10.93 0.71
N VAL A 15 -14.20 11.23 1.43
CA VAL A 15 -15.45 10.46 1.34
C VAL A 15 -16.15 10.73 0.02
N ARG A 16 -16.24 12.00 -0.39
CA ARG A 16 -16.91 12.42 -1.63
C ARG A 16 -16.33 11.75 -2.88
N THR A 17 -15.00 11.63 -2.96
CA THR A 17 -14.30 11.04 -4.12
C THR A 17 -14.26 9.51 -4.11
N ARG A 18 -14.65 8.87 -3.00
CA ARG A 18 -14.52 7.43 -2.78
C ARG A 18 -15.24 6.56 -3.82
N PRO A 19 -16.49 6.84 -4.24
CA PRO A 19 -17.18 6.03 -5.23
C PRO A 19 -16.45 5.96 -6.57
N GLU A 20 -15.90 7.09 -7.02
CA GLU A 20 -15.17 7.17 -8.29
C GLU A 20 -13.84 6.42 -8.23
N ILE A 21 -13.08 6.58 -7.14
CA ILE A 21 -11.82 5.86 -6.96
C ILE A 21 -12.05 4.34 -6.90
N ILE A 22 -13.12 3.88 -6.25
CA ILE A 22 -13.52 2.46 -6.25
C ILE A 22 -13.82 1.99 -7.67
N ARG A 23 -14.54 2.79 -8.47
CA ARG A 23 -14.85 2.46 -9.88
C ARG A 23 -13.58 2.33 -10.70
N LEU A 24 -12.65 3.29 -10.59
CA LEU A 24 -11.36 3.28 -11.29
C LEU A 24 -10.51 2.08 -10.90
N MET A 25 -10.37 1.81 -9.60
CA MET A 25 -9.59 0.68 -9.07
C MET A 25 -10.16 -0.66 -9.55
N LYS A 26 -11.48 -0.85 -9.50
CA LYS A 26 -12.15 -2.04 -10.06
C LYS A 26 -11.84 -2.20 -11.55
N GLY A 27 -11.90 -1.11 -12.31
CA GLY A 27 -11.55 -1.11 -13.72
C GLY A 27 -10.11 -1.55 -13.98
N ALA A 28 -9.15 -1.00 -13.23
CA ALA A 28 -7.74 -1.37 -13.34
C ALA A 28 -7.51 -2.87 -13.05
N ILE A 29 -8.13 -3.40 -11.99
CA ILE A 29 -8.04 -4.82 -11.63
C ILE A 29 -8.62 -5.70 -12.75
N LEU A 30 -9.82 -5.40 -13.23
CA LEU A 30 -10.50 -6.20 -14.27
C LEU A 30 -9.72 -6.21 -15.60
N ARG A 31 -9.14 -5.06 -15.98
CA ARG A 31 -8.30 -4.94 -17.19
C ARG A 31 -6.87 -5.46 -16.99
N LYS A 32 -6.49 -5.84 -15.76
CA LYS A 32 -5.11 -6.15 -15.37
C LYS A 32 -4.14 -5.00 -15.71
N ASP A 33 -4.62 -3.78 -15.55
CA ASP A 33 -3.89 -2.55 -15.81
C ASP A 33 -2.98 -2.23 -14.62
N LEU A 34 -1.74 -2.73 -14.69
CA LEU A 34 -0.79 -2.61 -13.60
C LEU A 34 -0.43 -1.14 -13.28
N PRO A 35 -0.10 -0.27 -14.26
CA PRO A 35 0.16 1.14 -13.98
C PRO A 35 -0.98 1.83 -13.24
N ASP A 36 -2.21 1.72 -13.74
CA ASP A 36 -3.39 2.34 -13.10
C ASP A 36 -3.59 1.80 -11.68
N PHE A 37 -3.50 0.48 -11.49
CA PHE A 37 -3.65 -0.16 -10.19
C PHE A 37 -2.63 0.37 -9.17
N LEU A 38 -1.35 0.42 -9.56
CA LEU A 38 -0.27 0.84 -8.68
C LEU A 38 -0.31 2.34 -8.38
N GLU A 39 -0.63 3.18 -9.37
CA GLU A 39 -0.78 4.62 -9.17
C GLU A 39 -1.93 4.92 -8.21
N LEU A 40 -3.10 4.33 -8.44
CA LEU A 40 -4.26 4.52 -7.57
C LEU A 40 -3.97 4.04 -6.14
N THR A 41 -3.25 2.93 -5.99
CA THR A 41 -2.85 2.39 -4.68
C THR A 41 -1.96 3.39 -3.91
N MET A 42 -0.92 3.92 -4.56
CA MET A 42 -0.01 4.90 -3.94
C MET A 42 -0.71 6.21 -3.59
N ARG A 43 -1.56 6.71 -4.50
CA ARG A 43 -2.37 7.91 -4.26
C ARG A 43 -3.32 7.72 -3.10
N GLU A 44 -3.93 6.54 -2.98
CA GLU A 44 -4.86 6.25 -1.90
C GLU A 44 -4.20 6.17 -0.53
N SER A 45 -3.06 5.50 -0.45
CA SER A 45 -2.26 5.49 0.77
C SER A 45 -1.86 6.92 1.17
N SER A 46 -1.36 7.71 0.22
CA SER A 46 -0.96 9.09 0.49
C SER A 46 -2.14 9.95 0.95
N HIS A 47 -3.31 9.83 0.32
CA HIS A 47 -4.52 10.55 0.71
C HIS A 47 -5.05 10.11 2.07
N MET A 48 -4.93 8.82 2.42
CA MET A 48 -5.29 8.31 3.75
C MET A 48 -4.42 8.97 4.84
N HIS A 49 -3.10 9.04 4.63
CA HIS A 49 -2.21 9.71 5.58
C HIS A 49 -2.36 11.23 5.59
N ALA A 50 -2.76 11.86 4.48
CA ALA A 50 -3.01 13.30 4.43
C ALA A 50 -4.18 13.71 5.32
N VAL A 51 -5.33 13.01 5.27
CA VAL A 51 -6.46 13.32 6.16
C VAL A 51 -6.14 13.05 7.63
N MET A 52 -5.27 12.09 7.92
CA MET A 52 -4.78 11.81 9.28
C MET A 52 -3.88 12.93 9.79
N LEU A 53 -3.01 13.46 8.93
CA LEU A 53 -2.13 14.59 9.24
C LEU A 53 -2.93 15.89 9.45
N ASP A 54 -4.03 16.06 8.71
CA ASP A 54 -4.96 17.19 8.82
C ASP A 54 -5.91 17.10 10.03
N SER A 55 -5.92 15.98 10.77
CA SER A 55 -6.70 15.85 12.00
C SER A 55 -6.10 16.68 13.15
N PHE A 56 -6.87 16.99 14.19
CA PHE A 56 -6.35 17.67 15.39
C PHE A 56 -6.72 16.96 16.70
N PRO A 57 -5.73 16.47 17.49
CA PRO A 57 -4.30 16.49 17.21
C PRO A 57 -3.93 15.64 15.96
N PRO A 58 -2.81 15.96 15.28
CA PRO A 58 -2.42 15.26 14.06
C PRO A 58 -2.04 13.81 14.33
N ILE A 59 -2.42 12.92 13.42
CA ILE A 59 -2.07 11.49 13.47
C ILE A 59 -0.97 11.23 12.44
N MET A 60 0.20 10.78 12.91
CA MET A 60 1.36 10.48 12.07
C MET A 60 1.78 9.02 12.24
N TYR A 61 1.49 8.20 11.24
CA TYR A 61 1.95 6.79 11.19
C TYR A 61 3.27 6.61 10.43
N LEU A 62 3.51 7.46 9.43
CA LEU A 62 4.69 7.37 8.57
C LEU A 62 5.88 8.00 9.27
N ASN A 63 7.02 7.34 9.18
CA ASN A 63 8.29 7.85 9.68
C ASN A 63 9.28 8.06 8.52
N ASP A 64 10.53 8.35 8.85
CA ASP A 64 11.59 8.66 7.87
C ASP A 64 11.89 7.46 6.97
N VAL A 65 11.86 6.24 7.52
CA VAL A 65 12.03 5.00 6.76
C VAL A 65 10.85 4.79 5.81
N SER A 66 9.61 5.06 6.25
CA SER A 66 8.43 5.03 5.37
C SER A 66 8.60 5.98 4.18
N ARG A 67 9.08 7.21 4.44
CA ARG A 67 9.34 8.21 3.39
C ARG A 67 10.45 7.76 2.43
N GLU A 68 11.53 7.19 2.93
CA GLU A 68 12.62 6.65 2.10
C GLU A 68 12.15 5.52 1.17
N ILE A 69 11.28 4.63 1.67
CA ILE A 69 10.64 3.58 0.87
C ILE A 69 9.78 4.20 -0.25
N MET A 70 8.96 5.21 0.07
CA MET A 70 8.13 5.89 -0.93
C MET A 70 8.99 6.46 -2.08
N TRP A 71 10.06 7.18 -1.75
CA TRP A 71 10.95 7.77 -2.75
C TRP A 71 11.71 6.72 -3.56
N SER A 72 12.16 5.65 -2.91
CA SER A 72 12.83 4.54 -3.58
C SER A 72 11.93 3.86 -4.61
N ILE A 73 10.63 3.70 -4.32
CA ILE A 73 9.66 3.16 -5.29
C ILE A 73 9.42 4.12 -6.46
N HIS A 74 9.35 5.43 -6.22
CA HIS A 74 9.25 6.42 -7.30
C HIS A 74 10.47 6.41 -8.22
N GLU A 75 11.69 6.40 -7.66
CA GLU A 75 12.92 6.31 -8.46
C GLU A 75 13.05 4.96 -9.17
N PHE A 76 12.62 3.86 -8.55
CA PHE A 76 12.53 2.56 -9.19
C PHE A 76 11.64 2.62 -10.44
N ASN A 77 10.41 3.12 -10.31
CA ASN A 77 9.47 3.28 -11.43
C ASN A 77 10.05 4.16 -12.56
N LYS A 78 10.68 5.27 -12.18
CA LYS A 78 11.35 6.17 -13.12
C LYS A 78 12.48 5.47 -13.88
N SER A 79 13.31 4.69 -13.19
CA SER A 79 14.39 3.89 -13.82
C SER A 79 13.87 2.86 -14.84
N LYS A 80 12.63 2.39 -14.69
CA LYS A 80 11.97 1.47 -15.62
C LYS A 80 11.20 2.18 -16.75
N GLY A 81 11.07 3.51 -16.68
CA GLY A 81 10.25 4.30 -17.60
C GLY A 81 8.75 4.03 -17.50
N LYS A 82 8.29 3.37 -16.41
CA LYS A 82 6.87 3.04 -16.18
C LYS A 82 6.61 2.65 -14.72
N ILE A 83 5.36 2.79 -14.30
CA ILE A 83 4.90 2.34 -12.97
C ILE A 83 4.86 0.80 -12.95
N CYS A 84 5.73 0.19 -12.15
CA CYS A 84 5.91 -1.26 -12.05
C CYS A 84 6.00 -1.77 -10.62
N ALA A 85 6.17 -0.88 -9.64
CA ALA A 85 5.96 -1.15 -8.23
C ALA A 85 5.13 -0.03 -7.59
N GLY A 86 4.38 -0.34 -6.54
CA GLY A 86 3.56 0.62 -5.81
C GLY A 86 3.52 0.27 -4.33
N TYR A 87 3.50 1.29 -3.47
CA TYR A 87 3.44 1.13 -2.02
C TYR A 87 2.03 1.44 -1.49
N THR A 88 1.70 0.84 -0.36
CA THR A 88 0.62 1.28 0.52
C THR A 88 1.04 1.07 1.98
N PHE A 89 0.47 1.89 2.85
CA PHE A 89 0.67 1.90 4.29
C PHE A 89 -0.69 1.93 4.97
N ASP A 90 -0.81 1.24 6.09
CA ASP A 90 -2.00 1.23 6.94
C ASP A 90 -1.76 2.12 8.17
N ALA A 91 -2.28 1.74 9.34
CA ALA A 91 -2.06 2.45 10.60
C ALA A 91 -0.68 2.15 11.22
N GLY A 92 0.40 2.35 10.45
CA GLY A 92 1.78 2.16 10.91
C GLY A 92 2.83 2.37 9.84
N PRO A 93 4.12 2.33 10.20
CA PRO A 93 5.23 2.66 9.28
C PRO A 93 5.59 1.50 8.32
N ASN A 94 4.98 0.33 8.48
CA ASN A 94 5.26 -0.85 7.65
C ASN A 94 4.70 -0.67 6.24
N ALA A 95 5.58 -0.74 5.25
CA ALA A 95 5.20 -0.69 3.84
C ALA A 95 4.70 -2.04 3.34
N HIS A 96 3.57 -2.05 2.64
CA HIS A 96 3.18 -3.12 1.73
C HIS A 96 3.52 -2.67 0.32
N VAL A 97 4.32 -3.46 -0.40
CA VAL A 97 4.75 -3.13 -1.76
C VAL A 97 4.19 -4.15 -2.74
N TYR A 98 3.42 -3.68 -3.70
CA TYR A 98 2.88 -4.45 -4.80
C TYR A 98 3.76 -4.32 -6.04
N THR A 99 4.02 -5.46 -6.68
CA THR A 99 4.68 -5.52 -7.99
C THR A 99 4.33 -6.85 -8.67
N VAL A 100 4.77 -7.03 -9.91
CA VAL A 100 4.64 -8.31 -10.63
C VAL A 100 5.91 -9.15 -10.45
N GLU A 101 5.78 -10.47 -10.64
CA GLU A 101 6.85 -11.46 -10.46
C GLU A 101 8.18 -11.04 -11.12
N LYS A 102 8.10 -10.44 -12.33
CA LYS A 102 9.27 -9.96 -13.08
C LYS A 102 10.15 -8.98 -12.28
N TYR A 103 9.59 -8.16 -11.40
CA TYR A 103 10.32 -7.14 -10.64
C TYR A 103 10.46 -7.49 -9.16
N ALA A 104 9.83 -8.57 -8.67
CA ALA A 104 9.77 -8.90 -7.24
C ALA A 104 11.15 -8.97 -6.57
N ASN A 105 12.11 -9.67 -7.19
CA ASN A 105 13.47 -9.80 -6.65
C ASN A 105 14.23 -8.48 -6.61
N GLU A 106 14.03 -7.62 -7.61
CA GLU A 106 14.72 -6.33 -7.70
C GLU A 106 14.17 -5.35 -6.66
N VAL A 107 12.85 -5.32 -6.52
CA VAL A 107 12.14 -4.53 -5.50
C VAL A 107 12.52 -5.00 -4.10
N GLU A 108 12.50 -6.31 -3.83
CA GLU A 108 12.88 -6.83 -2.51
C GLU A 108 14.31 -6.47 -2.15
N ARG A 109 15.26 -6.63 -3.09
CA ARG A 109 16.66 -6.30 -2.86
C ARG A 109 16.85 -4.81 -2.57
N MET A 110 16.17 -3.95 -3.32
CA MET A 110 16.17 -2.51 -3.09
C MET A 110 15.67 -2.18 -1.68
N LEU A 111 14.53 -2.75 -1.26
CA LEU A 111 13.94 -2.51 0.06
C LEU A 111 14.84 -3.01 1.20
N ARG A 112 15.48 -4.17 1.04
CA ARG A 112 16.45 -4.68 2.04
C ARG A 112 17.68 -3.80 2.18
N GLY A 113 18.01 -3.00 1.16
CA GLY A 113 19.12 -2.06 1.20
C GLY A 113 18.84 -0.78 1.99
N ILE A 114 17.57 -0.50 2.33
CA ILE A 114 17.17 0.68 3.08
C ILE A 114 17.45 0.48 4.57
N SER A 115 18.22 1.39 5.16
CA SER A 115 18.50 1.37 6.61
C SER A 115 17.19 1.51 7.40
N GLY A 116 16.98 0.62 8.37
CA GLY A 116 15.73 0.57 9.15
C GLY A 116 14.69 -0.43 8.65
N VAL A 117 14.82 -0.98 7.43
CA VAL A 117 14.03 -2.14 7.00
C VAL A 117 14.59 -3.40 7.66
N GLN A 118 13.86 -3.91 8.66
CA GLN A 118 14.31 -5.08 9.44
C GLN A 118 14.09 -6.41 8.71
N LYS A 119 13.00 -6.51 7.96
CA LYS A 119 12.56 -7.76 7.31
C LYS A 119 11.67 -7.46 6.11
N THR A 120 11.86 -8.23 5.04
CA THR A 120 10.90 -8.33 3.93
C THR A 120 10.20 -9.69 3.98
N ILE A 121 8.89 -9.69 3.69
CA ILE A 121 8.08 -10.91 3.56
C ILE A 121 7.49 -10.89 2.16
N VAL A 122 7.90 -11.85 1.33
CA VAL A 122 7.41 -11.97 -0.04
C VAL A 122 6.21 -12.92 -0.05
N CYS A 123 5.07 -12.44 -0.52
CA CYS A 123 3.85 -13.22 -0.66
C CYS A 123 3.16 -12.92 -2.00
N ARG A 124 2.16 -13.74 -2.34
CA ARG A 124 1.33 -13.59 -3.54
C ARG A 124 -0.14 -13.53 -3.15
N SER A 125 -1.01 -13.18 -4.10
CA SER A 125 -2.46 -13.24 -3.87
C SER A 125 -2.89 -14.63 -3.40
N GLY A 126 -3.60 -14.68 -2.28
CA GLY A 126 -4.09 -15.93 -1.68
C GLY A 126 -5.43 -16.39 -2.24
N ASN A 127 -5.85 -17.61 -1.85
CA ASN A 127 -7.11 -18.24 -2.27
C ASN A 127 -8.23 -18.12 -1.21
N GLY A 128 -8.08 -17.23 -0.23
CA GLY A 128 -9.01 -17.10 0.90
C GLY A 128 -8.87 -18.21 1.96
N PRO A 129 -9.79 -18.24 2.96
CA PRO A 129 -9.76 -19.19 4.07
C PRO A 129 -9.87 -20.65 3.62
N ARG A 130 -9.25 -21.58 4.36
CA ARG A 130 -9.37 -23.02 4.13
C ARG A 130 -9.69 -23.74 5.43
N LYS A 131 -10.64 -24.69 5.39
CA LYS A 131 -10.86 -25.63 6.50
C LYS A 131 -9.72 -26.64 6.51
N LEU A 132 -9.04 -26.78 7.64
CA LEU A 132 -8.08 -27.86 7.85
C LEU A 132 -8.87 -29.11 8.24
N SER A 133 -8.56 -30.26 7.64
CA SER A 133 -9.09 -31.55 8.11
C SER A 133 -8.42 -31.91 9.43
N ASP A 134 -9.19 -32.42 10.40
CA ASP A 134 -8.67 -32.84 11.70
C ASP A 134 -7.58 -33.91 11.52
N MET A 135 -6.33 -33.54 11.74
CA MET A 135 -5.18 -34.46 11.75
C MET A 135 -4.94 -35.02 13.17
N TYR A 136 -6.02 -35.37 13.86
CA TYR A 136 -5.98 -36.01 15.19
C TYR A 136 -6.86 -37.26 15.18
N ALA A 137 -6.43 -38.29 14.44
CA ALA A 137 -6.98 -39.63 14.53
C ALA A 137 -5.86 -40.68 14.42
N LEU A 138 -4.80 -40.53 15.22
CA LEU A 138 -3.82 -41.58 15.47
C LEU A 138 -3.26 -41.41 16.89
N PHE A 139 -4.02 -41.85 17.88
CA PHE A 139 -3.53 -42.48 19.12
C PHE A 139 -4.52 -43.57 19.51
#